data_AF-Q2W2F8-F1
#
_entry.id   AF-Q2W2F8-F1
#
_cell.length_a   1.000
_cell.length_b   1.000
_cell.length_c   1.000
_cell.angle_alpha   90.00
_cell.angle_beta   90.00
_cell.angle_gamma   90.00
#
_symmetry.space_group_name_H-M   'P 1'
#
loop_
_entity.id
_entity.type
_entity.pdbx_description
1 polymer ?
#
loop_
_entity_poly.entity_id
_entity_poly.type
_entity_poly.pdbx_seq_one_letter_code
_entity_poly.pdbx_strand_id
1 'polypeptide(L)'
;MTSAPAEADLDLITQAPTRETARDLCLLINDLCHLDKMRQIVVLEDTLDHPERSLLFYAYRQVRDRSWLAEPMRDIFRHITLGLTEQVQVERLLDSRIAAMAEEDRRHIRDTLAGMADKSAREDLRERLNDAAADKVLVLRALRNALVAHVGGYAPMVAADYARFSLPDSLRMDYDELIELIANSVRIRVGGAAELILPIDPIDPASYDYDRRMARRLREDKEEVEEAVEPVPDLEARLDAIAQGWANDDPDWCQWVDRLAGYLQLIRERSLKKLTRLVDEGSWAISLLGLPTPVVSRIFGLMSNGAQASLLRDMENHCDFDGICLTRGYVSRTRQNILQVIEQKGLADGGAARLKTIMHAPLGYEAFDALATLDDGELNALWRQTSKDTVGTALLGTSIEVAVRLLGRLSEDARQMMLDDMESLSAEKTTADIEEAQRNILWPTSWDDDATLDETLASLRAILAGSAS
;
A
#
# COMPACT_ATOMS: atom_id res chain seq x y z
N MET A 1 39.20 38.54 -31.16
CA MET A 1 38.69 37.23 -31.63
C MET A 1 38.39 36.42 -30.38
N THR A 2 37.12 36.37 -30.02
CA THR A 2 36.57 35.67 -28.86
C THR A 2 36.57 34.18 -29.15
N SER A 3 37.55 33.43 -28.65
CA SER A 3 37.45 31.97 -28.62
C SER A 3 36.46 31.62 -27.51
N ALA A 4 35.24 31.27 -27.91
CA ALA A 4 34.26 30.70 -26.99
C ALA A 4 34.88 29.47 -26.28
N PRO A 5 34.61 29.28 -24.97
CA PRO A 5 34.97 28.03 -24.29
C PRO A 5 34.23 26.91 -25.04
N ALA A 6 35.00 26.11 -25.77
CA ALA A 6 34.48 25.14 -26.71
C ALA A 6 33.92 23.96 -25.94
N GLU A 7 32.62 23.68 -26.12
CA GLU A 7 31.80 22.50 -25.76
C GLU A 7 32.32 21.50 -24.70
N ALA A 8 33.56 21.04 -24.77
CA ALA A 8 34.25 20.22 -23.77
C ALA A 8 34.31 20.84 -22.36
N ASP A 9 34.34 22.17 -22.22
CA ASP A 9 34.34 22.86 -20.91
C ASP A 9 33.03 22.63 -20.13
N LEU A 10 31.92 22.33 -20.84
CA LEU A 10 30.63 22.07 -20.23
C LEU A 10 30.47 20.64 -19.74
N ASP A 11 31.18 19.66 -20.29
CA ASP A 11 30.88 18.25 -20.02
C ASP A 11 31.16 17.85 -18.57
N LEU A 12 32.31 18.24 -18.00
CA LEU A 12 32.61 17.91 -16.59
C LEU A 12 31.65 18.62 -15.62
N ILE A 13 31.29 19.86 -15.94
CA ILE A 13 30.44 20.73 -15.11
C ILE A 13 28.97 20.29 -15.19
N THR A 14 28.49 19.92 -16.37
CA THR A 14 27.14 19.35 -16.56
C THR A 14 27.00 17.98 -15.91
N GLN A 15 28.09 17.22 -15.86
CA GLN A 15 28.18 15.93 -15.17
C GLN A 15 28.40 16.05 -13.66
N ALA A 16 28.51 17.28 -13.12
CA ALA A 16 28.60 17.49 -11.68
C ALA A 16 27.35 16.93 -10.97
N PRO A 17 27.51 16.39 -9.75
CA PRO A 17 26.37 15.90 -8.99
C PRO A 17 25.52 17.08 -8.50
N THR A 18 24.21 16.88 -8.56
CA THR A 18 23.22 17.84 -8.03
C THR A 18 22.52 17.24 -6.80
N ARG A 19 21.75 18.05 -6.06
CA ARG A 19 20.90 17.54 -4.97
C ARG A 19 19.91 16.49 -5.47
N GLU A 20 19.40 16.63 -6.70
CA GLU A 20 18.56 15.62 -7.33
C GLU A 20 19.33 14.32 -7.61
N THR A 21 20.58 14.41 -8.07
CA THR A 21 21.45 13.23 -8.25
C THR A 21 21.68 12.49 -6.93
N ALA A 22 21.94 13.22 -5.85
CA ALA A 22 22.11 12.65 -4.51
C ALA A 22 20.82 11.97 -4.00
N ARG A 23 19.66 12.61 -4.21
CA ARG A 23 18.35 12.04 -3.92
C ARG A 23 18.09 10.75 -4.67
N ASP A 24 18.24 10.78 -5.99
CA ASP A 24 18.03 9.62 -6.84
C ASP A 24 18.99 8.47 -6.47
N LEU A 25 20.23 8.78 -6.08
CA LEU A 25 21.20 7.80 -5.59
C LEU A 25 20.71 7.09 -4.33
N CYS A 26 20.28 7.83 -3.30
CA CYS A 26 19.79 7.24 -2.06
C CYS A 26 18.57 6.34 -2.30
N LEU A 27 17.63 6.78 -3.15
CA LEU A 27 16.41 6.02 -3.45
C LEU A 27 16.69 4.77 -4.30
N LEU A 28 17.56 4.90 -5.31
CA LEU A 28 17.96 3.77 -6.15
C LEU A 28 18.74 2.73 -5.34
N ILE A 29 19.65 3.15 -4.45
CA ILE A 29 20.33 2.24 -3.52
C ILE A 29 19.32 1.49 -2.66
N ASN A 30 18.37 2.21 -2.03
CA ASN A 30 17.35 1.56 -1.21
C ASN A 30 16.57 0.50 -2.00
N ASP A 31 16.10 0.85 -3.20
CA ASP A 31 15.29 -0.06 -4.00
C ASP A 31 16.10 -1.27 -4.51
N LEU A 32 17.35 -1.09 -4.96
CA LEU A 32 18.23 -2.18 -5.39
C LEU A 32 18.61 -3.11 -4.22
N CYS A 33 18.99 -2.55 -3.07
CA CYS A 33 19.26 -3.31 -1.85
C CYS A 33 18.04 -4.12 -1.40
N HIS A 34 16.84 -3.57 -1.58
CA HIS A 34 15.60 -4.29 -1.27
C HIS A 34 15.35 -5.46 -2.22
N LEU A 35 15.60 -5.30 -3.54
CA LEU A 35 15.50 -6.40 -4.50
C LEU A 35 16.45 -7.55 -4.13
N ASP A 36 17.68 -7.22 -3.74
CA ASP A 36 18.69 -8.19 -3.29
C ASP A 36 18.23 -8.92 -2.00
N LYS A 37 17.80 -8.18 -0.96
CA LYS A 37 17.33 -8.78 0.31
C LYS A 37 16.12 -9.70 0.13
N MET A 38 15.19 -9.34 -0.75
CA MET A 38 14.01 -10.16 -1.05
C MET A 38 14.31 -11.32 -2.01
N ARG A 39 15.58 -11.56 -2.34
CA ARG A 39 16.04 -12.60 -3.28
C ARG A 39 15.38 -12.52 -4.65
N GLN A 40 15.04 -11.31 -5.09
CA GLN A 40 14.52 -11.05 -6.43
C GLN A 40 15.67 -10.91 -7.44
N ILE A 41 16.59 -11.88 -7.41
CA ILE A 41 17.87 -11.84 -8.12
C ILE A 41 17.66 -11.69 -9.63
N VAL A 42 16.68 -12.40 -10.21
CA VAL A 42 16.38 -12.31 -11.65
C VAL A 42 15.96 -10.90 -12.09
N VAL A 43 15.11 -10.24 -11.29
CA VAL A 43 14.66 -8.86 -11.57
C VAL A 43 15.81 -7.87 -11.37
N LEU A 44 16.63 -8.12 -10.35
CA LEU A 44 17.82 -7.32 -10.08
C LEU A 44 18.83 -7.44 -11.23
N GLU A 45 19.16 -8.64 -11.70
CA GLU A 45 20.07 -8.87 -12.83
C GLU A 45 19.56 -8.21 -14.12
N ASP A 46 18.29 -8.39 -14.49
CA ASP A 46 17.72 -7.73 -15.68
C ASP A 46 17.71 -6.20 -15.52
N THR A 47 17.48 -5.69 -14.30
CA THR A 47 17.60 -4.24 -14.00
C THR A 47 19.01 -3.72 -14.20
N LEU A 48 20.02 -4.50 -13.81
CA LEU A 48 21.43 -4.12 -13.90
C LEU A 48 21.95 -4.24 -15.34
N ASP A 49 21.55 -5.27 -16.07
CA ASP A 49 22.02 -5.52 -17.43
C ASP A 49 21.30 -4.67 -18.47
N HIS A 50 20.02 -4.42 -18.25
CA HIS A 50 19.15 -3.63 -19.12
C HIS A 50 18.55 -2.42 -18.39
N PRO A 51 19.37 -1.42 -17.98
CA PRO A 51 18.89 -0.23 -17.27
C PRO A 51 17.86 0.56 -18.08
N GLU A 52 17.91 0.51 -19.41
CA GLU A 52 16.91 1.10 -20.30
C GLU A 52 15.53 0.49 -20.11
N ARG A 53 15.45 -0.80 -19.77
CA ARG A 53 14.18 -1.52 -19.52
C ARG A 53 13.69 -1.37 -18.08
N SER A 54 14.49 -0.80 -17.19
CA SER A 54 14.18 -0.70 -15.76
C SER A 54 13.41 0.57 -15.41
N LEU A 55 12.25 0.41 -14.76
CA LEU A 55 11.52 1.53 -14.16
C LEU A 55 12.32 2.23 -13.06
N LEU A 56 13.22 1.52 -12.37
CA LEU A 56 14.07 2.13 -11.34
C LEU A 56 15.05 3.11 -11.98
N PHE A 57 15.78 2.71 -13.02
CA PHE A 57 16.73 3.59 -13.69
C PHE A 57 16.05 4.72 -14.47
N TYR A 58 14.84 4.52 -14.97
CA TYR A 58 14.06 5.61 -15.57
C TYR A 58 13.60 6.64 -14.54
N ALA A 59 13.05 6.19 -13.41
CA ALA A 59 12.58 7.09 -12.37
C ALA A 59 13.73 7.84 -11.70
N TYR A 60 14.88 7.19 -11.54
CA TYR A 60 16.10 7.75 -10.95
C TYR A 60 17.11 8.15 -12.05
N ARG A 61 16.60 8.85 -13.07
CA ARG A 61 17.35 9.22 -14.28
C ARG A 61 18.59 10.05 -14.00
N GLN A 62 18.62 10.83 -12.92
CA GLN A 62 19.80 11.63 -12.59
C GLN A 62 21.01 10.76 -12.28
N VAL A 63 20.81 9.53 -11.80
CA VAL A 63 21.88 8.54 -11.65
C VAL A 63 22.15 7.82 -12.97
N ARG A 64 21.09 7.36 -13.66
CA ARG A 64 21.21 6.62 -14.93
C ARG A 64 22.03 7.37 -15.97
N ASP A 65 21.76 8.66 -16.13
CA ASP A 65 22.34 9.49 -17.19
C ASP A 65 23.81 9.90 -16.87
N ARG A 66 24.30 9.55 -15.68
CA ARG A 66 25.69 9.79 -15.21
C ARG A 66 26.44 8.47 -15.15
N SER A 67 27.14 8.12 -16.23
CA SER A 67 27.90 6.85 -16.34
C SER A 67 28.89 6.64 -15.21
N TRP A 68 29.58 7.72 -14.79
CA TRP A 68 30.54 7.70 -13.69
C TRP A 68 29.95 7.23 -12.35
N LEU A 69 28.62 7.32 -12.18
CA LEU A 69 27.90 6.88 -10.98
C LEU A 69 27.12 5.57 -11.21
N ALA A 70 26.45 5.45 -12.35
CA ALA A 70 25.65 4.29 -12.69
C ALA A 70 26.50 3.03 -12.91
N GLU A 71 27.65 3.13 -13.60
CA GLU A 71 28.49 1.97 -13.89
C GLU A 71 29.07 1.34 -12.62
N PRO A 72 29.74 2.07 -11.70
CA PRO A 72 30.29 1.45 -10.49
C PRO A 72 29.21 0.78 -9.64
N MET A 73 28.04 1.41 -9.52
CA MET A 73 26.92 0.83 -8.78
C MET A 73 26.44 -0.47 -9.43
N ARG A 74 26.24 -0.48 -10.76
CA ARG A 74 25.81 -1.68 -11.49
C ARG A 74 26.81 -2.80 -11.37
N ASP A 75 28.09 -2.49 -11.54
CA ASP A 75 29.16 -3.48 -11.46
C ASP A 75 29.25 -4.10 -10.07
N ILE A 76 29.17 -3.31 -9.00
CA ILE A 76 29.19 -3.88 -7.65
C ILE A 76 27.97 -4.75 -7.39
N PHE A 77 26.77 -4.32 -7.78
CA PHE A 77 25.58 -5.16 -7.62
C PHE A 77 25.67 -6.46 -8.43
N ARG A 78 26.26 -6.47 -9.63
CA ARG A 78 26.57 -7.72 -10.36
C ARG A 78 27.53 -8.62 -9.58
N HIS A 79 28.54 -8.05 -8.94
CA HIS A 79 29.41 -8.87 -8.08
C HIS A 79 28.66 -9.40 -6.87
N ILE A 80 27.74 -8.63 -6.28
CA ILE A 80 26.87 -9.07 -5.19
C ILE A 80 25.99 -10.24 -5.64
N THR A 81 25.36 -10.17 -6.83
CA THR A 81 24.55 -11.29 -7.35
C THR A 81 25.40 -12.53 -7.66
N LEU A 82 26.67 -12.35 -8.02
CA LEU A 82 27.65 -13.44 -8.18
C LEU A 82 28.20 -13.99 -6.84
N GLY A 83 27.80 -13.44 -5.70
CA GLY A 83 28.18 -13.94 -4.36
C GLY A 83 29.23 -13.11 -3.63
N LEU A 84 29.43 -11.83 -3.99
CA LEU A 84 30.26 -10.91 -3.23
C LEU A 84 29.60 -10.56 -1.88
N THR A 85 30.05 -11.21 -0.81
CA THR A 85 29.51 -11.00 0.55
C THR A 85 30.48 -10.32 1.51
N GLU A 86 31.71 -10.06 1.08
CA GLU A 86 32.77 -9.49 1.93
C GLU A 86 32.84 -7.98 1.81
N GLN A 87 32.57 -7.27 2.91
CA GLN A 87 32.60 -5.80 2.97
C GLN A 87 33.92 -5.20 2.48
N VAL A 88 35.04 -5.79 2.90
CA VAL A 88 36.39 -5.34 2.55
C VAL A 88 36.64 -5.42 1.04
N GLN A 89 36.02 -6.40 0.35
CA GLN A 89 36.17 -6.54 -1.09
C GLN A 89 35.37 -5.46 -1.84
N VAL A 90 34.13 -5.19 -1.41
CA VAL A 90 33.31 -4.09 -1.94
C VAL A 90 34.02 -2.74 -1.79
N GLU A 91 34.54 -2.48 -0.59
CA GLU A 91 35.28 -1.25 -0.28
C GLU A 91 36.49 -1.08 -1.21
N ARG A 92 37.31 -2.13 -1.36
CA ARG A 92 38.50 -2.10 -2.24
C ARG A 92 38.15 -1.88 -3.71
N LEU A 93 37.11 -2.53 -4.23
CA LEU A 93 36.67 -2.38 -5.62
C LEU A 93 36.23 -0.94 -5.89
N LEU A 94 35.43 -0.37 -4.99
CA LEU A 94 34.95 1.01 -5.13
C LEU A 94 36.06 2.03 -4.90
N ASP A 95 36.95 1.84 -3.92
CA ASP A 95 38.09 2.73 -3.69
C ASP A 95 39.04 2.75 -4.90
N SER A 96 39.26 1.59 -5.53
CA SER A 96 40.03 1.50 -6.78
C SER A 96 39.36 2.30 -7.90
N ARG A 97 38.03 2.18 -8.05
CA ARG A 97 37.26 2.92 -9.07
C ARG A 97 37.24 4.43 -8.81
N ILE A 98 37.09 4.84 -7.54
CA ILE A 98 37.15 6.24 -7.11
C ILE A 98 38.53 6.83 -7.44
N ALA A 99 39.61 6.11 -7.14
CA ALA A 99 40.97 6.56 -7.44
C ALA A 99 41.21 6.70 -8.95
N ALA A 100 40.73 5.73 -9.74
CA ALA A 100 40.83 5.77 -11.20
C ALA A 100 40.09 6.98 -11.79
N MET A 101 38.85 7.23 -11.37
CA MET A 101 38.06 8.38 -11.81
C MET A 101 38.71 9.70 -11.39
N ALA A 102 39.19 9.81 -10.14
CA ALA A 102 39.86 11.01 -9.67
C ALA A 102 41.16 11.32 -10.43
N GLU A 103 41.87 10.31 -10.95
CA GLU A 103 43.03 10.52 -11.85
C GLU A 103 42.60 10.91 -13.27
N GLU A 104 41.52 10.32 -13.78
CA GLU A 104 40.95 10.69 -15.07
C GLU A 104 40.48 12.15 -15.09
N ASP A 105 39.69 12.58 -14.10
CA ASP A 105 39.24 13.97 -13.96
C ASP A 105 40.44 14.92 -13.82
N ARG A 106 41.47 14.56 -13.02
CA ARG A 106 42.68 15.38 -12.89
C ARG A 106 43.46 15.52 -14.21
N ARG A 107 43.51 14.48 -15.03
CA ARG A 107 44.10 14.54 -16.37
C ARG A 107 43.27 15.41 -17.29
N HIS A 108 41.96 15.22 -17.32
CA HIS A 108 41.03 16.02 -18.11
C HIS A 108 41.15 17.51 -17.77
N ILE A 109 41.10 17.88 -16.49
CA ILE A 109 41.27 19.27 -16.02
C ILE A 109 42.61 19.84 -16.50
N ARG A 110 43.70 19.07 -16.39
CA ARG A 110 45.03 19.52 -16.84
C ARG A 110 45.05 19.81 -18.34
N ASP A 111 44.47 18.92 -19.14
CA ASP A 111 44.46 19.00 -20.60
C ASP A 111 43.58 20.17 -21.07
N THR A 112 42.40 20.35 -20.47
CA THR A 112 41.48 21.46 -20.73
C THR A 112 42.14 22.81 -20.43
N LEU A 113 42.81 22.95 -19.28
CA LEU A 113 43.44 24.21 -18.88
C LEU A 113 44.71 24.53 -19.70
N ALA A 114 45.37 23.54 -20.30
CA ALA A 114 46.60 23.74 -21.08
C ALA A 114 46.38 24.57 -22.35
N GLY A 115 45.17 24.59 -22.90
CA GLY A 115 44.79 25.36 -24.09
C GLY A 115 44.46 26.83 -23.82
N MET A 116 44.33 27.26 -22.56
CA MET A 116 43.79 28.58 -22.21
C MET A 116 44.87 29.66 -22.08
N ALA A 117 44.83 30.67 -22.96
CA ALA A 117 45.77 31.79 -22.93
C ALA A 117 45.51 32.80 -21.78
N ASP A 118 44.24 33.07 -21.46
CA ASP A 118 43.87 33.99 -20.38
C ASP A 118 44.12 33.35 -19.00
N LYS A 119 44.90 34.04 -18.15
CA LYS A 119 45.26 33.55 -16.82
C LYS A 119 44.11 33.65 -15.82
N SER A 120 43.27 34.70 -15.89
CA SER A 120 42.18 34.90 -14.93
C SER A 120 41.07 33.89 -15.18
N ALA A 121 40.60 33.80 -16.43
CA ALA A 121 39.57 32.84 -16.82
C ALA A 121 40.00 31.37 -16.58
N ARG A 122 41.31 31.07 -16.73
CA ARG A 122 41.86 29.74 -16.44
C ARG A 122 41.80 29.40 -14.95
N GLU A 123 42.06 30.35 -14.06
CA GLU A 123 42.00 30.10 -12.62
C GLU A 123 40.56 29.89 -12.14
N ASP A 124 39.63 30.74 -12.60
CA ASP A 124 38.20 30.62 -12.27
C ASP A 124 37.62 29.28 -12.78
N LEU A 125 37.99 28.86 -13.99
CA LEU A 125 37.57 27.57 -14.54
C LEU A 125 38.19 26.40 -13.77
N ARG A 126 39.48 26.52 -13.41
CA ARG A 126 40.18 25.50 -12.63
C ARG A 126 39.49 25.25 -11.30
N GLU A 127 39.09 26.29 -10.58
CA GLU A 127 38.37 26.18 -9.32
C GLU A 127 37.06 25.39 -9.51
N ARG A 128 36.20 25.85 -10.44
CA ARG A 128 34.92 25.19 -10.74
C ARG A 128 35.06 23.73 -11.16
N LEU A 129 36.06 23.40 -11.98
CA LEU A 129 36.30 22.03 -12.42
C LEU A 129 36.81 21.15 -11.27
N ASN A 130 37.67 21.68 -10.39
CA ASN A 130 38.13 20.94 -9.21
C ASN A 130 36.99 20.70 -8.22
N ASP A 131 36.11 21.67 -8.02
CA ASP A 131 34.93 21.52 -7.16
C ASP A 131 34.00 20.43 -7.71
N ALA A 132 33.69 20.47 -9.02
CA ALA A 132 32.88 19.44 -9.66
C ALA A 132 33.50 18.03 -9.54
N ALA A 133 34.81 17.91 -9.74
CA ALA A 133 35.52 16.63 -9.57
C ALA A 133 35.54 16.15 -8.11
N ALA A 134 35.72 17.07 -7.16
CA ALA A 134 35.68 16.76 -5.73
C ALA A 134 34.31 16.25 -5.31
N ASP A 135 33.23 16.90 -5.77
CA ASP A 135 31.88 16.48 -5.47
C ASP A 135 31.55 15.08 -6.02
N LYS A 136 32.00 14.76 -7.25
CA LYS A 136 31.87 13.38 -7.80
C LYS A 136 32.51 12.34 -6.90
N VAL A 137 33.73 12.60 -6.41
CA VAL A 137 34.44 11.71 -5.48
C VAL A 137 33.66 11.53 -4.18
N LEU A 138 33.07 12.60 -3.64
CA LEU A 138 32.27 12.52 -2.41
C LEU A 138 30.98 11.71 -2.61
N VAL A 139 30.31 11.87 -3.74
CA VAL A 139 29.12 11.05 -4.09
C VAL A 139 29.48 9.58 -4.27
N LEU A 140 30.60 9.25 -4.91
CA LEU A 140 31.04 7.85 -5.00
C LEU A 140 31.42 7.26 -3.64
N ARG A 141 31.99 8.06 -2.73
CA ARG A 141 32.24 7.61 -1.35
C ARG A 141 30.93 7.35 -0.61
N ALA A 142 29.89 8.13 -0.87
CA ALA A 142 28.56 7.86 -0.33
C ALA A 142 27.98 6.53 -0.85
N LEU A 143 28.08 6.28 -2.17
CA LEU A 143 27.74 4.98 -2.76
C LEU A 143 28.51 3.84 -2.09
N ARG A 144 29.83 3.99 -1.92
CA ARG A 144 30.68 3.00 -1.25
C ARG A 144 30.20 2.69 0.16
N ASN A 145 29.99 3.70 0.98
CA ASN A 145 29.57 3.51 2.37
C ASN A 145 28.22 2.80 2.46
N ALA A 146 27.30 3.12 1.54
CA ALA A 146 26.00 2.48 1.44
C ALA A 146 26.08 0.99 1.06
N LEU A 147 26.87 0.66 0.04
CA LEU A 147 27.02 -0.72 -0.41
C LEU A 147 27.79 -1.57 0.60
N VAL A 148 28.79 -1.00 1.28
CA VAL A 148 29.48 -1.66 2.41
C VAL A 148 28.51 -1.95 3.56
N ALA A 149 27.60 -1.01 3.88
CA ALA A 149 26.56 -1.25 4.88
C ALA A 149 25.59 -2.36 4.42
N HIS A 150 25.12 -2.33 3.18
CA HIS A 150 24.23 -3.38 2.65
C HIS A 150 24.84 -4.78 2.74
N VAL A 151 26.08 -4.93 2.25
CA VAL A 151 26.84 -6.19 2.35
C VAL A 151 27.13 -6.58 3.80
N GLY A 152 27.25 -5.60 4.69
CA GLY A 152 27.32 -5.79 6.14
C GLY A 152 26.06 -6.33 6.81
N GLY A 153 24.98 -6.53 6.06
CA GLY A 153 23.74 -7.08 6.57
C GLY A 153 22.70 -6.03 6.98
N TYR A 154 23.01 -4.74 6.90
CA TYR A 154 22.08 -3.66 7.25
C TYR A 154 20.83 -3.67 6.33
N ALA A 155 19.73 -3.11 6.84
CA ALA A 155 18.50 -2.97 6.07
C ALA A 155 18.67 -1.96 4.91
N PRO A 156 17.91 -2.10 3.81
CA PRO A 156 18.03 -1.21 2.64
C PRO A 156 17.92 0.29 2.97
N MET A 157 16.97 0.63 3.85
CA MET A 157 16.78 2.01 4.32
C MET A 157 17.99 2.54 5.10
N VAL A 158 18.62 1.69 5.90
CA VAL A 158 19.83 2.05 6.66
C VAL A 158 21.01 2.24 5.71
N ALA A 159 21.16 1.37 4.70
CA ALA A 159 22.19 1.55 3.66
C ALA A 159 22.02 2.89 2.91
N ALA A 160 20.79 3.28 2.58
CA ALA A 160 20.50 4.58 1.97
C ALA A 160 20.82 5.76 2.91
N ASP A 161 20.56 5.63 4.21
CA ASP A 161 20.92 6.65 5.20
C ASP A 161 22.45 6.77 5.39
N TYR A 162 23.22 5.67 5.31
CA TYR A 162 24.68 5.72 5.24
C TYR A 162 25.17 6.52 4.02
N ALA A 163 24.51 6.38 2.87
CA ALA A 163 24.79 7.21 1.69
C ALA A 163 24.52 8.69 2.02
N ARG A 164 23.32 8.99 2.53
CA ARG A 164 22.86 10.35 2.86
C ARG A 164 23.83 11.05 3.82
N PHE A 165 24.20 10.37 4.90
CA PHE A 165 25.11 10.91 5.91
C PHE A 165 26.50 11.22 5.35
N SER A 166 26.93 10.46 4.35
CA SER A 166 28.26 10.61 3.71
C SER A 166 28.32 11.71 2.65
N LEU A 167 27.17 12.24 2.21
CA LEU A 167 27.10 13.31 1.22
C LEU A 167 27.54 14.67 1.80
N PRO A 168 28.07 15.60 0.98
CA PRO A 168 28.31 16.98 1.38
C PRO A 168 27.03 17.68 1.82
N ASP A 169 27.12 18.66 2.73
CA ASP A 169 25.96 19.40 3.24
C ASP A 169 25.13 20.08 2.14
N SER A 170 25.78 20.52 1.05
CA SER A 170 25.12 21.12 -0.12
C SER A 170 24.24 20.13 -0.90
N LEU A 171 24.52 18.83 -0.80
CA LEU A 171 23.82 17.76 -1.53
C LEU A 171 22.97 16.87 -0.61
N ARG A 172 23.20 16.93 0.70
CA ARG A 172 22.55 16.10 1.71
C ARG A 172 21.09 16.51 1.87
N MET A 173 20.19 15.52 1.83
CA MET A 173 18.78 15.69 2.20
C MET A 173 18.57 15.45 3.71
N ASP A 174 17.46 15.94 4.22
CA ASP A 174 17.09 15.68 5.62
C ASP A 174 16.66 14.22 5.81
N TYR A 175 16.74 13.74 7.05
CA TYR A 175 16.37 12.36 7.36
C TYR A 175 14.87 12.13 7.12
N ASP A 176 14.01 13.03 7.58
CA ASP A 176 12.57 12.92 7.38
C ASP A 176 12.20 12.98 5.88
N GLU A 177 12.89 13.84 5.12
CA GLU A 177 12.76 13.91 3.66
C GLU A 177 13.11 12.54 3.02
N LEU A 178 14.20 11.89 3.44
CA LEU A 178 14.57 10.57 2.93
C LEU A 178 13.48 9.52 3.23
N ILE A 179 12.94 9.49 4.45
CA ILE A 179 11.92 8.51 4.85
C ILE A 179 10.63 8.69 4.05
N GLU A 180 10.17 9.93 3.88
CA GLU A 180 8.98 10.24 3.08
C GLU A 180 9.17 9.82 1.60
N LEU A 181 10.36 10.05 1.05
CA LEU A 181 10.68 9.66 -0.32
C LEU A 181 10.79 8.15 -0.48
N ILE A 182 11.36 7.44 0.49
CA ILE A 182 11.40 5.96 0.50
C ILE A 182 10.00 5.39 0.58
N ALA A 183 9.12 5.95 1.41
CA ALA A 183 7.72 5.53 1.51
C ALA A 183 6.94 5.71 0.19
N ASN A 184 7.41 6.60 -0.69
CA ASN A 184 6.85 6.85 -2.02
C ASN A 184 7.77 6.36 -3.16
N SER A 185 8.72 5.46 -2.88
CA SER A 185 9.68 4.98 -3.89
C SER A 185 8.97 4.23 -5.02
N VAL A 186 9.63 4.15 -6.17
CA VAL A 186 9.10 3.48 -7.37
C VAL A 186 8.69 2.05 -7.07
N ARG A 187 9.54 1.33 -6.32
CA ARG A 187 9.28 -0.04 -5.88
C ARG A 187 7.99 -0.18 -5.08
N ILE A 188 7.62 0.82 -4.26
CA ILE A 188 6.37 0.82 -3.47
C ILE A 188 5.17 1.19 -4.35
N ARG A 189 5.35 2.12 -5.30
CA ARG A 189 4.27 2.58 -6.20
C ARG A 189 3.83 1.50 -7.19
N VAL A 190 4.76 0.63 -7.58
CA VAL A 190 4.60 -0.48 -8.54
C VAL A 190 4.23 -1.75 -7.78
N GLY A 191 3.21 -2.49 -8.25
CA GLY A 191 2.53 -3.53 -7.46
C GLY A 191 3.31 -4.83 -7.28
N GLY A 192 4.40 -5.01 -8.03
CA GLY A 192 5.28 -6.17 -7.92
C GLY A 192 6.60 -6.00 -8.67
N ALA A 193 7.60 -6.80 -8.29
CA ALA A 193 8.95 -6.69 -8.84
C ALA A 193 9.03 -6.97 -10.35
N ALA A 194 8.21 -7.89 -10.86
CA ALA A 194 8.15 -8.18 -12.29
C ALA A 194 7.65 -6.98 -13.12
N GLU A 195 6.89 -6.05 -12.53
CA GLU A 195 6.41 -4.85 -13.22
C GLU A 195 7.52 -3.78 -13.35
N LEU A 196 8.62 -3.90 -12.59
CA LEU A 196 9.78 -2.99 -12.65
C LEU A 196 10.55 -3.09 -13.96
N ILE A 197 10.31 -4.13 -14.75
CA ILE A 197 11.01 -4.41 -15.99
C ILE A 197 10.04 -4.33 -17.17
N LEU A 198 10.45 -3.61 -18.22
CA LEU A 198 9.77 -3.63 -19.51
C LEU A 198 9.98 -4.98 -20.23
N PRO A 199 8.95 -5.50 -20.93
CA PRO A 199 9.08 -6.64 -21.83
C PRO A 199 10.22 -6.45 -22.85
N ILE A 200 10.73 -7.54 -23.39
CA ILE A 200 11.91 -7.60 -24.30
C ILE A 200 11.65 -6.91 -25.66
N ASP A 201 10.49 -6.30 -25.88
CA ASP A 201 10.24 -5.56 -27.13
C ASP A 201 11.31 -4.49 -27.35
N PRO A 202 11.83 -4.34 -28.59
CA PRO A 202 12.83 -3.33 -28.90
C PRO A 202 12.18 -1.96 -28.76
N ILE A 203 12.37 -1.34 -27.61
CA ILE A 203 11.99 0.04 -27.38
C ILE A 203 13.28 0.85 -27.50
N ASP A 204 13.35 1.66 -28.54
CA ASP A 204 14.40 2.67 -28.67
C ASP A 204 14.26 3.64 -27.49
N PRO A 205 15.27 3.77 -26.59
CA PRO A 205 15.23 4.70 -25.48
C PRO A 205 15.09 6.17 -25.92
N ALA A 206 15.44 6.48 -27.18
CA ALA A 206 15.26 7.80 -27.78
C ALA A 206 13.87 8.00 -28.42
N SER A 207 13.01 6.97 -28.44
CA SER A 207 11.67 7.06 -29.00
C SER A 207 10.71 7.76 -28.05
N TYR A 208 9.83 8.60 -28.59
CA TYR A 208 8.70 9.17 -27.85
C TYR A 208 7.80 8.10 -27.19
N ASP A 209 7.74 6.89 -27.76
CA ASP A 209 6.98 5.77 -27.19
C ASP A 209 7.64 5.22 -25.91
N TYR A 210 8.95 5.39 -25.73
CA TYR A 210 9.66 4.98 -24.52
C TYR A 210 9.18 5.76 -23.29
N ASP A 211 9.30 7.09 -23.33
CA ASP A 211 8.90 7.96 -22.22
C ASP A 211 7.43 7.77 -21.87
N ARG A 212 6.56 7.65 -22.89
CA ARG A 212 5.13 7.42 -22.69
C ARG A 212 4.86 6.07 -22.01
N ARG A 213 5.54 4.99 -22.42
CA ARG A 213 5.38 3.66 -21.79
C ARG A 213 5.89 3.67 -20.35
N MET A 214 7.01 4.32 -20.08
CA MET A 214 7.60 4.40 -18.75
C MET A 214 6.76 5.27 -17.81
N ALA A 215 6.35 6.46 -18.26
CA ALA A 215 5.47 7.36 -17.51
C ALA A 215 4.12 6.71 -17.19
N ARG A 216 3.51 6.01 -18.15
CA ARG A 216 2.28 5.24 -17.94
C ARG A 216 2.41 4.21 -16.82
N ARG A 217 3.54 3.48 -16.77
CA ARG A 217 3.80 2.47 -15.73
C ARG A 217 4.09 3.08 -14.36
N LEU A 218 4.82 4.19 -14.33
CA LEU A 218 5.01 4.98 -13.11
C LEU A 218 3.73 5.71 -12.67
N ARG A 219 2.70 5.70 -13.51
CA ARG A 219 1.44 6.44 -13.33
C ARG A 219 1.71 7.95 -13.21
N GLU A 220 2.73 8.41 -13.93
CA GLU A 220 3.13 9.82 -14.06
C GLU A 220 2.35 10.54 -15.17
N ASP A 221 1.59 9.81 -15.98
CA ASP A 221 0.57 10.37 -16.88
C ASP A 221 -0.51 11.07 -16.03
N LYS A 222 -0.28 12.35 -15.73
CA LYS A 222 -1.35 13.33 -15.63
C LYS A 222 -1.88 13.51 -17.04
N GLU A 223 -2.82 12.64 -17.41
CA GLU A 223 -3.56 12.76 -18.65
C GLU A 223 -4.46 14.01 -18.54
N GLU A 224 -3.92 15.19 -18.92
CA GLU A 224 -4.69 16.23 -19.59
C GLU A 224 -5.01 15.70 -20.99
N VAL A 225 -6.00 14.81 -21.08
CA VAL A 225 -6.56 14.41 -22.37
C VAL A 225 -7.62 15.45 -22.71
N GLU A 226 -7.26 16.44 -23.52
CA GLU A 226 -8.23 17.07 -24.44
C GLU A 226 -8.64 16.02 -25.48
N GLU A 227 -9.38 15.00 -25.05
CA GLU A 227 -10.36 14.35 -25.90
C GLU A 227 -11.67 15.05 -25.57
N ALA A 228 -12.49 15.30 -26.59
CA ALA A 228 -13.83 15.81 -26.41
C ALA A 228 -14.66 14.77 -25.62
N VAL A 229 -14.52 14.80 -24.30
CA VAL A 229 -15.34 14.08 -23.34
C VAL A 229 -16.64 14.89 -23.26
N GLU A 230 -17.74 14.30 -23.72
CA GLU A 230 -19.07 14.77 -23.33
C GLU A 230 -19.05 15.05 -21.83
N PRO A 231 -19.56 16.21 -21.37
CA PRO A 231 -19.34 16.69 -20.01
C PRO A 231 -19.61 15.57 -19.02
N VAL A 232 -18.62 15.28 -18.16
CA VAL A 232 -18.74 14.29 -17.09
C VAL A 232 -20.06 14.58 -16.38
N PRO A 233 -21.06 13.69 -16.46
CA PRO A 233 -22.37 13.99 -15.95
C PRO A 233 -22.25 14.14 -14.44
N ASP A 234 -22.88 15.18 -13.92
CA ASP A 234 -22.93 15.49 -12.49
C ASP A 234 -23.37 14.25 -11.72
N LEU A 235 -22.39 13.60 -11.11
CA LEU A 235 -22.56 12.29 -10.49
C LEU A 235 -23.45 12.43 -9.26
N GLU A 236 -23.34 13.54 -8.55
CA GLU A 236 -24.13 13.87 -7.37
C GLU A 236 -25.61 14.02 -7.76
N ALA A 237 -25.90 14.83 -8.79
CA ALA A 237 -27.26 14.96 -9.33
C ALA A 237 -27.85 13.64 -9.87
N ARG A 238 -27.01 12.72 -10.38
CA ARG A 238 -27.45 11.38 -10.82
C ARG A 238 -27.76 10.45 -9.65
N LEU A 239 -26.96 10.49 -8.59
CA LEU A 239 -27.20 9.71 -7.37
C LEU A 239 -28.48 10.23 -6.67
N ASP A 240 -28.70 11.54 -6.66
CA ASP A 240 -29.93 12.18 -6.18
C ASP A 240 -31.16 11.77 -6.99
N ALA A 241 -31.05 11.74 -8.33
CA ALA A 241 -32.15 11.28 -9.19
C ALA A 241 -32.45 9.78 -9.00
N ILE A 242 -31.43 8.94 -8.77
CA ILE A 242 -31.60 7.53 -8.43
C ILE A 242 -32.32 7.40 -7.09
N ALA A 243 -31.92 8.17 -6.08
CA ALA A 243 -32.57 8.20 -4.77
C ALA A 243 -34.04 8.63 -4.84
N GLN A 244 -34.40 9.54 -5.75
CA GLN A 244 -35.79 9.97 -5.97
C GLN A 244 -36.64 8.93 -6.74
N GLY A 245 -36.02 8.15 -7.64
CA GLY A 245 -36.71 7.10 -8.40
C GLY A 245 -37.15 5.89 -7.58
N TRP A 246 -36.51 5.67 -6.42
CA TRP A 246 -36.85 4.62 -5.45
C TRP A 246 -38.30 4.66 -4.95
N ALA A 247 -38.92 5.84 -4.98
CA ALA A 247 -40.28 6.01 -4.48
C ALA A 247 -41.37 5.60 -5.48
N ASN A 248 -41.06 5.37 -6.76
CA ASN A 248 -42.08 5.39 -7.83
C ASN A 248 -42.07 4.22 -8.85
N ASP A 249 -41.33 3.12 -8.66
CA ASP A 249 -41.32 1.95 -9.57
C ASP A 249 -41.17 2.34 -11.07
N ASP A 250 -40.27 3.29 -11.36
CA ASP A 250 -40.10 3.83 -12.71
C ASP A 250 -39.23 2.90 -13.59
N PRO A 251 -39.69 2.42 -14.76
CA PRO A 251 -38.88 1.61 -15.67
C PRO A 251 -37.63 2.33 -16.20
N ASP A 252 -37.63 3.67 -16.27
CA ASP A 252 -36.44 4.41 -16.65
C ASP A 252 -35.36 4.25 -15.58
N TRP A 253 -35.73 4.21 -14.29
CA TRP A 253 -34.80 4.03 -13.16
C TRP A 253 -33.94 2.78 -13.30
N CYS A 254 -34.53 1.63 -13.68
CA CYS A 254 -33.78 0.40 -13.93
C CYS A 254 -32.68 0.60 -14.99
N GLN A 255 -32.97 1.35 -16.05
CA GLN A 255 -32.01 1.64 -17.11
C GLN A 255 -30.88 2.57 -16.63
N TRP A 256 -31.19 3.53 -15.74
CA TRP A 256 -30.17 4.40 -15.13
C TRP A 256 -29.25 3.62 -14.20
N VAL A 257 -29.79 2.73 -13.38
CA VAL A 257 -29.03 1.86 -12.47
C VAL A 257 -28.10 0.91 -13.24
N ASP A 258 -28.58 0.28 -14.32
CA ASP A 258 -27.75 -0.58 -15.16
C ASP A 258 -26.61 0.19 -15.85
N ARG A 259 -26.88 1.41 -16.32
CA ARG A 259 -25.84 2.27 -16.90
C ARG A 259 -24.80 2.67 -15.86
N LEU A 260 -25.24 3.08 -14.66
CA LEU A 260 -24.35 3.44 -13.56
C LEU A 260 -23.50 2.23 -13.14
N ALA A 261 -24.09 1.05 -13.04
CA ALA A 261 -23.38 -0.19 -12.78
C ALA A 261 -22.30 -0.47 -13.83
N GLY A 262 -22.62 -0.29 -15.11
CA GLY A 262 -21.67 -0.39 -16.22
C GLY A 262 -20.50 0.59 -16.07
N TYR A 263 -20.77 1.86 -15.76
CA TYR A 263 -19.71 2.84 -15.54
C TYR A 263 -18.83 2.50 -14.33
N LEU A 264 -19.43 2.13 -13.20
CA LEU A 264 -18.70 1.75 -11.97
C LEU A 264 -17.85 0.48 -12.16
N GLN A 265 -18.25 -0.43 -13.05
CA GLN A 265 -17.43 -1.59 -13.44
C GLN A 265 -16.24 -1.20 -14.32
N LEU A 266 -16.37 -0.19 -15.16
CA LEU A 266 -15.28 0.26 -16.05
C LEU A 266 -14.26 1.16 -15.32
N ILE A 267 -14.67 1.82 -14.25
CA ILE A 267 -13.79 2.69 -13.45
C ILE A 267 -12.70 1.84 -12.77
N ARG A 268 -11.43 2.29 -12.87
CA ARG A 268 -10.29 1.63 -12.20
C ARG A 268 -10.40 1.78 -10.68
N GLU A 269 -9.89 0.79 -9.95
CA GLU A 269 -10.00 0.67 -8.50
C GLU A 269 -9.53 1.92 -7.72
N ARG A 270 -8.43 2.55 -8.14
CA ARG A 270 -7.93 3.79 -7.51
C ARG A 270 -8.88 4.99 -7.69
N SER A 271 -9.48 5.11 -8.86
CA SER A 271 -10.46 6.16 -9.16
C SER A 271 -11.75 5.92 -8.39
N LEU A 272 -12.17 4.65 -8.30
CA LEU A 272 -13.31 4.24 -7.48
C LEU A 272 -13.07 4.53 -5.99
N LYS A 273 -11.87 4.26 -5.47
CA LYS A 273 -11.48 4.57 -4.08
C LYS A 273 -11.41 6.07 -3.78
N LYS A 274 -11.10 6.89 -4.78
CA LYS A 274 -11.17 8.36 -4.66
C LYS A 274 -12.62 8.82 -4.66
N LEU A 275 -13.47 8.21 -5.50
CA LEU A 275 -14.89 8.50 -5.59
C LEU A 275 -15.64 8.11 -4.30
N THR A 276 -15.29 6.98 -3.67
CA THR A 276 -15.82 6.60 -2.34
C THR A 276 -15.44 7.56 -1.21
N ARG A 277 -14.47 8.46 -1.42
CA ARG A 277 -14.08 9.50 -0.46
C ARG A 277 -14.68 10.87 -0.77
N LEU A 278 -15.21 11.05 -1.99
CA LEU A 278 -15.75 12.32 -2.47
C LEU A 278 -17.28 12.39 -2.34
N VAL A 279 -17.94 11.24 -2.51
CA VAL A 279 -19.38 11.09 -2.32
C VAL A 279 -19.64 10.76 -0.86
N ASP A 280 -20.62 11.43 -0.27
CA ASP A 280 -21.02 11.27 1.13
C ASP A 280 -21.58 9.86 1.42
N GLU A 281 -21.51 9.47 2.69
CA GLU A 281 -21.92 8.13 3.14
C GLU A 281 -23.43 7.90 2.92
N GLY A 282 -24.25 8.94 3.03
CA GLY A 282 -25.70 8.88 2.79
C GLY A 282 -26.06 8.60 1.32
N SER A 283 -25.41 9.27 0.36
CA SER A 283 -25.63 9.02 -1.07
C SER A 283 -25.17 7.62 -1.50
N TRP A 284 -24.12 7.09 -0.89
CA TRP A 284 -23.68 5.71 -1.13
C TRP A 284 -24.67 4.68 -0.61
N ALA A 285 -25.24 4.92 0.58
CA ALA A 285 -26.19 4.01 1.21
C ALA A 285 -27.38 3.72 0.29
N ILE A 286 -27.95 4.78 -0.31
CA ILE A 286 -29.11 4.68 -1.20
C ILE A 286 -28.71 4.11 -2.56
N SER A 287 -27.57 4.54 -3.11
CA SER A 287 -27.16 4.16 -4.46
C SER A 287 -26.70 2.71 -4.58
N LEU A 288 -26.15 2.12 -3.51
CA LEU A 288 -25.64 0.74 -3.53
C LEU A 288 -26.75 -0.31 -3.49
N LEU A 289 -27.93 0.02 -2.97
CA LEU A 289 -29.02 -0.93 -2.83
C LEU A 289 -29.66 -1.33 -4.18
N GLY A 290 -29.53 -0.48 -5.20
CA GLY A 290 -30.00 -0.78 -6.56
C GLY A 290 -28.95 -1.50 -7.44
N LEU A 291 -27.68 -1.47 -7.06
CA LEU A 291 -26.58 -1.91 -7.94
C LEU A 291 -26.40 -3.44 -7.95
N PRO A 292 -25.95 -4.02 -9.07
CA PRO A 292 -25.61 -5.44 -9.15
C PRO A 292 -24.49 -5.81 -8.15
N THR A 293 -24.63 -6.98 -7.55
CA THR A 293 -23.71 -7.53 -6.54
C THR A 293 -22.22 -7.37 -6.85
N PRO A 294 -21.71 -7.70 -8.05
CA PRO A 294 -20.28 -7.58 -8.32
C PRO A 294 -19.76 -6.15 -8.15
N VAL A 295 -20.60 -5.16 -8.42
CA VAL A 295 -20.29 -3.73 -8.27
C VAL A 295 -20.27 -3.34 -6.81
N VAL A 296 -21.28 -3.77 -6.06
CA VAL A 296 -21.36 -3.52 -4.61
C VAL A 296 -20.19 -4.16 -3.89
N SER A 297 -19.86 -5.43 -4.17
CA SER A 297 -18.72 -6.13 -3.57
C SER A 297 -17.39 -5.46 -3.85
N ARG A 298 -17.25 -4.89 -5.05
CA ARG A 298 -16.07 -4.14 -5.46
C ARG A 298 -15.97 -2.84 -4.70
N ILE A 299 -17.04 -2.07 -4.60
CA ILE A 299 -17.06 -0.77 -3.89
C ILE A 299 -16.83 -0.95 -2.39
N PHE A 300 -17.57 -1.88 -1.75
CA PHE A 300 -17.36 -2.24 -0.34
C PHE A 300 -15.91 -2.66 -0.08
N GLY A 301 -15.30 -3.42 -1.00
CA GLY A 301 -13.89 -3.83 -0.89
C GLY A 301 -12.86 -2.72 -0.81
N LEU A 302 -13.22 -1.50 -1.20
CA LEU A 302 -12.31 -0.35 -1.21
C LEU A 302 -12.48 0.56 0.00
N MET A 303 -13.55 0.35 0.75
CA MET A 303 -13.85 1.07 1.99
C MET A 303 -13.10 0.43 3.17
N SER A 304 -12.80 1.22 4.20
CA SER A 304 -12.30 0.70 5.47
C SER A 304 -13.42 -0.01 6.23
N ASN A 305 -13.09 -0.96 7.10
CA ASN A 305 -14.08 -1.68 7.91
C ASN A 305 -14.98 -0.73 8.73
N GLY A 306 -14.42 0.39 9.21
CA GLY A 306 -15.19 1.43 9.90
C GLY A 306 -16.18 2.17 8.99
N ALA A 307 -15.77 2.52 7.76
CA ALA A 307 -16.64 3.16 6.78
C ALA A 307 -17.73 2.20 6.27
N GLN A 308 -17.40 0.91 6.11
CA GLN A 308 -18.39 -0.12 5.79
C GLN A 308 -19.44 -0.24 6.89
N ALA A 309 -19.02 -0.26 8.16
CA ALA A 309 -19.93 -0.34 9.29
C ALA A 309 -20.80 0.92 9.47
N SER A 310 -20.23 2.10 9.23
CA SER A 310 -20.97 3.38 9.21
C SER A 310 -22.04 3.37 8.12
N LEU A 311 -21.65 3.00 6.90
CA LEU A 311 -22.54 2.90 5.75
C LEU A 311 -23.67 1.90 5.97
N LEU A 312 -23.39 0.72 6.54
CA LEU A 312 -24.42 -0.28 6.85
C LEU A 312 -25.42 0.25 7.89
N ARG A 313 -24.94 0.95 8.92
CA ARG A 313 -25.79 1.59 9.93
C ARG A 313 -26.64 2.70 9.32
N ASP A 314 -26.09 3.49 8.40
CA ASP A 314 -26.84 4.53 7.71
C ASP A 314 -27.88 3.94 6.75
N MET A 315 -27.56 2.83 6.08
CA MET A 315 -28.52 2.06 5.29
C MET A 315 -29.69 1.56 6.14
N GLU A 316 -29.41 1.00 7.32
CA GLU A 316 -30.41 0.54 8.30
C GLU A 316 -31.28 1.69 8.84
N ASN A 317 -30.70 2.88 9.04
CA ASN A 317 -31.40 4.03 9.62
C ASN A 317 -32.21 4.86 8.62
N HIS A 318 -31.78 4.96 7.36
CA HIS A 318 -32.35 5.89 6.37
C HIS A 318 -33.26 5.24 5.34
N CYS A 319 -33.15 3.93 5.14
CA CYS A 319 -34.08 3.20 4.29
C CYS A 319 -35.11 2.53 5.21
N ASP A 320 -36.40 2.54 4.84
CA ASP A 320 -37.43 1.70 5.48
C ASP A 320 -37.10 0.23 5.19
N PHE A 321 -36.10 -0.29 5.90
CA PHE A 321 -35.45 -1.57 5.66
C PHE A 321 -36.44 -2.72 5.80
N ASP A 322 -37.43 -2.55 6.67
CA ASP A 322 -38.56 -3.46 6.88
C ASP A 322 -39.66 -3.27 5.82
N GLY A 323 -39.94 -2.05 5.35
CA GLY A 323 -40.90 -1.78 4.27
C GLY A 323 -40.45 -2.32 2.89
N ILE A 324 -39.15 -2.23 2.59
CA ILE A 324 -38.53 -2.80 1.38
C ILE A 324 -38.62 -4.35 1.37
N CYS A 325 -38.76 -4.98 2.54
CA CYS A 325 -38.95 -6.43 2.67
C CYS A 325 -40.32 -6.92 2.16
N LEU A 326 -41.31 -6.02 2.01
CA LEU A 326 -42.64 -6.39 1.51
C LEU A 326 -42.76 -6.31 -0.02
N THR A 327 -41.81 -5.65 -0.71
CA THR A 327 -41.76 -5.61 -2.18
C THR A 327 -41.11 -6.87 -2.75
N ARG A 328 -41.90 -7.74 -3.41
CA ARG A 328 -41.39 -8.91 -4.14
C ARG A 328 -40.58 -8.47 -5.35
N GLY A 329 -39.27 -8.78 -5.39
CA GLY A 329 -38.44 -8.49 -6.56
C GLY A 329 -36.92 -8.63 -6.34
N TYR A 330 -36.14 -8.16 -7.31
CA TYR A 330 -34.67 -8.25 -7.40
C TYR A 330 -33.92 -7.77 -6.14
N VAL A 331 -34.53 -6.90 -5.34
CA VAL A 331 -33.99 -6.31 -4.11
C VAL A 331 -33.69 -7.36 -3.02
N SER A 332 -34.46 -8.47 -2.97
CA SER A 332 -34.20 -9.60 -2.06
C SER A 332 -32.88 -10.33 -2.37
N ARG A 333 -32.46 -10.39 -3.65
CA ARG A 333 -31.17 -10.99 -4.05
C ARG A 333 -29.99 -10.09 -3.70
N THR A 334 -30.13 -8.77 -3.81
CA THR A 334 -29.06 -7.82 -3.50
C THR A 334 -28.68 -7.88 -2.01
N ARG A 335 -29.66 -8.00 -1.10
CA ARG A 335 -29.41 -8.23 0.34
C ARG A 335 -28.65 -9.53 0.59
N GLN A 336 -29.11 -10.64 0.03
CA GLN A 336 -28.48 -11.96 0.19
C GLN A 336 -27.01 -11.94 -0.26
N ASN A 337 -26.74 -11.18 -1.31
CA ASN A 337 -25.44 -11.03 -1.89
C ASN A 337 -24.52 -10.07 -1.12
N ILE A 338 -25.05 -9.00 -0.51
CA ILE A 338 -24.29 -8.10 0.37
C ILE A 338 -23.92 -8.82 1.67
N LEU A 339 -24.85 -9.57 2.25
CA LEU A 339 -24.57 -10.44 3.40
C LEU A 339 -23.52 -11.50 3.06
N GLN A 340 -23.58 -12.11 1.87
CA GLN A 340 -22.54 -13.03 1.39
C GLN A 340 -21.16 -12.38 1.28
N VAL A 341 -21.09 -11.09 0.94
CA VAL A 341 -19.84 -10.33 0.79
C VAL A 341 -19.28 -9.92 2.15
N ILE A 342 -20.15 -9.56 3.09
CA ILE A 342 -19.80 -9.30 4.49
C ILE A 342 -19.26 -10.59 5.12
N GLU A 343 -19.94 -11.71 4.91
CA GLU A 343 -19.47 -13.04 5.30
C GLU A 343 -18.12 -13.37 4.66
N GLN A 344 -17.91 -13.09 3.37
CA GLN A 344 -16.64 -13.40 2.69
C GLN A 344 -15.47 -12.48 3.06
N LYS A 345 -15.71 -11.22 3.46
CA LYS A 345 -14.64 -10.21 3.70
C LYS A 345 -14.34 -9.95 5.17
N GLY A 346 -15.18 -10.40 6.11
CA GLY A 346 -14.93 -10.31 7.54
C GLY A 346 -13.67 -11.03 8.02
N LEU A 347 -13.17 -12.01 7.25
CA LEU A 347 -11.93 -12.74 7.48
C LEU A 347 -11.17 -12.85 6.16
N ALA A 348 -10.26 -11.90 5.90
CA ALA A 348 -9.51 -11.78 4.65
C ALA A 348 -8.64 -13.02 4.28
N ASP A 349 -8.49 -13.98 5.19
CA ASP A 349 -7.59 -15.14 5.04
C ASP A 349 -8.34 -16.47 4.76
N GLY A 350 -9.62 -16.41 4.36
CA GLY A 350 -10.46 -17.61 4.20
C GLY A 350 -11.07 -18.11 5.52
N GLY A 351 -10.91 -17.35 6.61
CA GLY A 351 -11.46 -17.69 7.92
C GLY A 351 -12.98 -17.79 7.97
N ALA A 352 -13.72 -17.09 7.10
CA ALA A 352 -15.18 -17.20 7.06
C ALA A 352 -15.66 -18.52 6.44
N ALA A 353 -14.91 -19.07 5.48
CA ALA A 353 -15.13 -20.41 4.97
C ALA A 353 -14.81 -21.45 6.05
N ARG A 354 -13.73 -21.25 6.83
CA ARG A 354 -13.41 -22.09 7.99
C ARG A 354 -14.50 -22.05 9.05
N LEU A 355 -14.97 -20.86 9.44
CA LEU A 355 -16.05 -20.68 10.40
C LEU A 355 -17.34 -21.40 9.97
N LYS A 356 -17.73 -21.32 8.69
CA LYS A 356 -18.89 -22.08 8.17
C LYS A 356 -18.73 -23.60 8.27
N THR A 357 -17.51 -24.10 8.35
CA THR A 357 -17.20 -25.53 8.45
C THR A 357 -17.08 -25.98 9.91
N ILE A 358 -16.68 -25.07 10.80
CA ILE A 358 -16.36 -25.33 12.21
C ILE A 358 -17.55 -25.01 13.14
N MET A 359 -18.36 -23.99 12.80
CA MET A 359 -19.50 -23.56 13.59
C MET A 359 -20.68 -24.51 13.41
N HIS A 360 -21.38 -24.77 14.51
CA HIS A 360 -22.65 -25.50 14.48
C HIS A 360 -23.76 -24.60 13.93
N ALA A 361 -24.90 -25.19 13.57
CA ALA A 361 -26.09 -24.39 13.28
C ALA A 361 -26.35 -23.42 14.45
N PRO A 362 -26.83 -22.18 14.20
CA PRO A 362 -27.00 -21.18 15.25
C PRO A 362 -27.83 -21.78 16.37
N LEU A 363 -27.17 -21.98 17.50
CA LEU A 363 -27.65 -22.65 18.70
C LEU A 363 -27.17 -21.78 19.84
N GLY A 364 -28.09 -20.98 20.37
CA GLY A 364 -27.73 -20.03 21.40
C GLY A 364 -28.82 -19.06 21.77
N TYR A 365 -28.57 -18.35 22.87
CA TYR A 365 -29.43 -17.29 23.35
C TYR A 365 -29.37 -16.10 22.38
N GLU A 366 -30.53 -15.56 21.98
CA GLU A 366 -30.60 -14.29 21.20
C GLU A 366 -29.85 -13.15 21.91
N ALA A 367 -29.78 -13.21 23.25
CA ALA A 367 -28.98 -12.31 24.08
C ALA A 367 -27.47 -12.35 23.79
N PHE A 368 -26.94 -13.50 23.36
CA PHE A 368 -25.53 -13.62 22.99
C PHE A 368 -25.25 -12.92 21.66
N ASP A 369 -26.16 -13.08 20.68
CA ASP A 369 -26.04 -12.37 19.40
C ASP A 369 -26.22 -10.86 19.58
N ALA A 370 -27.01 -10.44 20.57
CA ALA A 370 -27.16 -9.03 20.94
C ALA A 370 -25.88 -8.40 21.52
N LEU A 371 -24.85 -9.18 21.89
CA LEU A 371 -23.53 -8.64 22.23
C LEU A 371 -22.89 -7.86 21.05
N ALA A 372 -23.30 -8.13 19.80
CA ALA A 372 -22.88 -7.30 18.66
C ALA A 372 -23.30 -5.83 18.77
N THR A 373 -24.28 -5.51 19.63
CA THR A 373 -24.74 -4.12 19.86
C THR A 373 -23.87 -3.36 20.87
N LEU A 374 -22.99 -4.04 21.60
CA LEU A 374 -22.07 -3.42 22.56
C LEU A 374 -20.98 -2.61 21.86
N ASP A 375 -20.47 -1.60 22.56
CA ASP A 375 -19.38 -0.78 22.07
C ASP A 375 -18.02 -1.51 22.13
N ASP A 376 -17.04 -0.98 21.42
CA ASP A 376 -15.71 -1.59 21.32
C ASP A 376 -14.96 -1.64 22.67
N GLY A 377 -15.28 -0.76 23.63
CA GLY A 377 -14.68 -0.74 24.96
C GLY A 377 -15.27 -1.81 25.87
N GLU A 378 -16.59 -1.96 25.86
CA GLU A 378 -17.38 -2.95 26.59
C GLU A 378 -17.02 -4.37 26.16
N LEU A 379 -16.92 -4.62 24.85
CA LEU A 379 -16.50 -5.91 24.32
C LEU A 379 -15.07 -6.27 24.76
N ASN A 380 -14.12 -5.33 24.69
CA ASN A 380 -12.74 -5.58 25.11
C ASN A 380 -12.62 -5.85 26.63
N ALA A 381 -13.47 -5.22 27.45
CA ALA A 381 -13.54 -5.50 28.88
C ALA A 381 -14.07 -6.91 29.17
N LEU A 382 -15.09 -7.35 28.43
CA LEU A 382 -15.63 -8.72 28.51
C LEU A 382 -14.54 -9.76 28.17
N TRP A 383 -13.80 -9.53 27.08
CA TRP A 383 -12.70 -10.40 26.63
C TRP A 383 -11.57 -10.58 27.65
N ARG A 384 -11.35 -9.59 28.52
CA ARG A 384 -10.33 -9.70 29.58
C ARG A 384 -10.78 -10.54 30.77
N GLN A 385 -12.08 -10.70 30.95
CA GLN A 385 -12.68 -11.37 32.11
C GLN A 385 -13.06 -12.82 31.81
N THR A 386 -13.26 -13.16 30.53
CA THR A 386 -13.62 -14.52 30.10
C THR A 386 -12.38 -15.31 29.67
N SER A 387 -12.36 -16.61 30.00
CA SER A 387 -11.30 -17.51 29.55
C SER A 387 -11.38 -17.77 28.04
N LYS A 388 -10.22 -17.99 27.39
CA LYS A 388 -10.13 -18.23 25.94
C LYS A 388 -10.95 -19.44 25.49
N ASP A 389 -10.92 -20.52 26.26
CA ASP A 389 -11.61 -21.77 25.96
C ASP A 389 -13.14 -21.60 26.02
N THR A 390 -13.63 -20.79 26.98
CA THR A 390 -15.05 -20.46 27.11
C THR A 390 -15.52 -19.62 25.94
N VAL A 391 -14.73 -18.63 25.51
CA VAL A 391 -15.06 -17.79 24.35
C VAL A 391 -15.04 -18.63 23.07
N GLY A 392 -14.01 -19.44 22.85
CA GLY A 392 -13.93 -20.33 21.70
C GLY A 392 -15.14 -21.28 21.61
N THR A 393 -15.55 -21.87 22.75
CA THR A 393 -16.73 -22.74 22.82
C THR A 393 -18.04 -21.98 22.56
N ALA A 394 -18.20 -20.78 23.10
CA ALA A 394 -19.40 -19.97 22.89
C ALA A 394 -19.56 -19.48 21.44
N LEU A 395 -18.43 -19.15 20.79
CA LEU A 395 -18.37 -18.73 19.40
C LEU A 395 -18.73 -19.85 18.39
N LEU A 396 -18.77 -21.11 18.81
CA LEU A 396 -19.16 -22.21 17.92
C LEU A 396 -20.66 -22.23 17.58
N GLY A 397 -21.52 -21.61 18.40
CA GLY A 397 -22.98 -21.61 18.22
C GLY A 397 -23.61 -20.25 17.94
N THR A 398 -22.82 -19.18 17.83
CA THR A 398 -23.32 -17.82 17.56
C THR A 398 -23.52 -17.58 16.06
N SER A 399 -24.08 -16.43 15.69
CA SER A 399 -24.10 -16.00 14.29
C SER A 399 -22.69 -15.71 13.75
N ILE A 400 -22.49 -15.95 12.44
CA ILE A 400 -21.22 -15.68 11.76
C ILE A 400 -20.84 -14.19 11.89
N GLU A 401 -21.83 -13.30 11.89
CA GLU A 401 -21.66 -11.85 12.03
C GLU A 401 -21.00 -11.48 13.37
N VAL A 402 -21.48 -12.08 14.46
CA VAL A 402 -20.95 -11.89 15.82
C VAL A 402 -19.54 -12.46 15.91
N ALA A 403 -19.32 -13.67 15.40
CA ALA A 403 -18.01 -14.31 15.39
C ALA A 403 -16.96 -13.49 14.62
N VAL A 404 -17.30 -12.99 13.43
CA VAL A 404 -16.45 -12.11 12.63
C VAL A 404 -16.11 -10.83 13.39
N ARG A 405 -17.12 -10.18 13.97
CA ARG A 405 -16.94 -8.92 14.70
C ARG A 405 -16.02 -9.09 15.90
N LEU A 406 -16.15 -10.20 16.61
CA LEU A 406 -15.34 -10.51 17.79
C LEU A 406 -13.91 -10.94 17.41
N LEU A 407 -13.74 -11.80 16.40
CA LEU A 407 -12.43 -12.25 15.94
C LEU A 407 -11.63 -11.15 15.23
N GLY A 408 -12.31 -10.20 14.57
CA GLY A 408 -11.69 -9.05 13.91
C GLY A 408 -10.95 -8.09 14.85
N ARG A 409 -11.08 -8.27 16.17
CA ARG A 409 -10.42 -7.45 17.20
C ARG A 409 -9.13 -8.07 17.74
N LEU A 410 -8.89 -9.34 17.44
CA LEU A 410 -7.65 -10.02 17.80
C LEU A 410 -6.54 -9.63 16.80
N SER A 411 -5.28 -9.67 17.26
CA SER A 411 -4.14 -9.62 16.35
C SER A 411 -4.22 -10.78 15.36
N GLU A 412 -3.57 -10.65 14.20
CA GLU A 412 -3.56 -11.67 13.16
C GLU A 412 -3.15 -13.05 13.72
N ASP A 413 -2.07 -13.08 14.52
CA ASP A 413 -1.61 -14.31 15.18
C ASP A 413 -2.61 -14.86 16.21
N ALA A 414 -3.20 -13.99 17.05
CA ALA A 414 -4.15 -14.41 18.09
C ALA A 414 -5.48 -14.88 17.49
N ARG A 415 -5.89 -14.28 16.37
CA ARG A 415 -7.06 -14.69 15.59
C ARG A 415 -6.85 -16.06 14.97
N GLN A 416 -5.67 -16.30 14.38
CA GLN A 416 -5.34 -17.59 13.78
C GLN A 416 -5.28 -18.70 14.84
N MET A 417 -4.64 -18.44 15.99
CA MET A 417 -4.63 -19.37 17.12
C MET A 417 -6.07 -19.69 17.59
N MET A 418 -6.92 -18.69 17.74
CA MET A 418 -8.32 -18.88 18.16
C MET A 418 -9.12 -19.72 17.15
N LEU A 419 -8.90 -19.52 15.84
CA LEU A 419 -9.56 -20.33 14.81
C LEU A 419 -9.12 -21.80 14.86
N ASP A 420 -7.83 -22.05 15.12
CA ASP A 420 -7.29 -23.39 15.25
C ASP A 420 -7.80 -24.08 16.53
N ASP A 421 -7.92 -23.33 17.64
CA ASP A 421 -8.52 -23.80 18.89
C ASP A 421 -10.01 -24.12 18.71
N MET A 422 -10.78 -23.25 18.04
CA MET A 422 -12.19 -23.49 17.72
C MET A 422 -12.38 -24.73 16.84
N GLU A 423 -11.48 -24.97 15.87
CA GLU A 423 -11.51 -26.17 15.04
C GLU A 423 -11.36 -27.44 15.90
N SER A 424 -10.44 -27.42 16.86
CA SER A 424 -10.25 -28.53 17.81
C SER A 424 -11.47 -28.76 18.71
N LEU A 425 -12.06 -27.66 19.21
CA LEU A 425 -13.22 -27.70 20.12
C LEU A 425 -14.50 -28.15 19.42
N SER A 426 -14.65 -27.86 18.12
CA SER A 426 -15.85 -28.19 17.35
C SER A 426 -16.16 -29.70 17.29
N ALA A 427 -15.12 -30.54 17.38
CA ALA A 427 -15.25 -31.99 17.39
C ALA A 427 -15.52 -32.57 18.78
N GLU A 428 -15.18 -31.84 19.84
CA GLU A 428 -15.25 -32.32 21.23
C GLU A 428 -16.48 -31.82 22.00
N LYS A 429 -16.99 -30.63 21.65
CA LYS A 429 -18.06 -29.95 22.41
C LYS A 429 -19.44 -30.26 21.85
N THR A 430 -20.37 -30.55 22.76
CA THR A 430 -21.78 -30.78 22.45
C THR A 430 -22.57 -29.47 22.45
N THR A 431 -23.78 -29.48 21.89
CA THR A 431 -24.66 -28.29 21.86
C THR A 431 -24.98 -27.77 23.26
N ALA A 432 -25.05 -28.65 24.27
CA ALA A 432 -25.25 -28.27 25.67
C ALA A 432 -24.04 -27.52 26.25
N ASP A 433 -22.81 -27.91 25.86
CA ASP A 433 -21.59 -27.23 26.31
C ASP A 433 -21.49 -25.82 25.71
N ILE A 434 -21.99 -25.64 24.49
CA ILE A 434 -22.04 -24.33 23.80
C ILE A 434 -23.04 -23.40 24.49
N GLU A 435 -24.24 -23.89 24.81
CA GLU A 435 -25.24 -23.12 25.55
C GLU A 435 -24.75 -22.76 26.97
N GLU A 436 -24.07 -23.68 27.65
CA GLU A 436 -23.47 -23.42 28.96
C GLU A 436 -22.35 -22.37 28.87
N ALA A 437 -21.50 -22.44 27.85
CA ALA A 437 -20.45 -21.45 27.62
C ALA A 437 -21.02 -20.06 27.33
N GLN A 438 -22.06 -19.95 26.49
CA GLN A 438 -22.74 -18.68 26.22
C GLN A 438 -23.42 -18.14 27.48
N ARG A 439 -24.05 -19.02 28.28
CA ARG A 439 -24.69 -18.63 29.54
C ARG A 439 -23.66 -18.10 30.55
N ASN A 440 -22.51 -18.74 30.65
CA ASN A 440 -21.43 -18.30 31.55
C ASN A 440 -20.85 -16.93 31.16
N ILE A 441 -20.89 -16.57 29.88
CA ILE A 441 -20.46 -15.25 29.39
C ILE A 441 -21.51 -14.18 29.68
N LEU A 442 -22.78 -14.51 29.44
CA LEU A 442 -23.90 -13.57 29.63
C LEU A 442 -24.26 -13.35 31.10
N TRP A 443 -24.13 -14.38 31.93
CA TRP A 443 -24.57 -14.37 33.32
C TRP A 443 -23.49 -14.95 34.27
N PRO A 444 -22.41 -14.20 34.56
CA PRO A 444 -21.31 -14.70 35.38
C PRO A 444 -21.70 -14.99 36.85
N THR A 445 -22.74 -14.35 37.37
CA THR A 445 -23.25 -14.59 38.74
C THR A 445 -24.75 -14.31 38.88
N SER A 446 -25.49 -15.31 39.35
CA SER A 446 -26.90 -15.35 39.79
C SER A 446 -27.83 -14.22 39.32
N TRP A 447 -28.65 -14.46 38.29
CA TRP A 447 -29.85 -13.64 38.07
C TRP A 447 -30.94 -14.31 37.21
N ASP A 448 -32.15 -13.75 37.29
CA ASP A 448 -33.45 -14.28 36.87
C ASP A 448 -33.53 -14.67 35.38
N ASP A 449 -34.02 -15.89 35.12
CA ASP A 449 -34.28 -16.43 33.78
C ASP A 449 -35.36 -15.66 32.99
N ASP A 450 -36.11 -14.76 33.65
CA ASP A 450 -37.22 -13.97 33.08
C ASP A 450 -36.81 -12.53 32.65
N ALA A 451 -35.52 -12.17 32.76
CA ALA A 451 -35.05 -10.83 32.39
C ALA A 451 -35.14 -10.58 30.87
N THR A 452 -35.62 -9.41 30.49
CA THR A 452 -35.66 -9.01 29.07
C THR A 452 -34.24 -8.81 28.50
N LEU A 453 -34.12 -8.88 27.16
CA LEU A 453 -32.86 -8.67 26.43
C LEU A 453 -32.18 -7.33 26.85
N ASP A 454 -32.98 -6.27 26.95
CA ASP A 454 -32.52 -4.93 27.32
C ASP A 454 -32.04 -4.86 28.78
N GLU A 455 -32.71 -5.54 29.70
CA GLU A 455 -32.30 -5.63 31.12
C GLU A 455 -31.02 -6.43 31.29
N THR A 456 -30.84 -7.48 30.48
CA THR A 456 -29.63 -8.31 30.47
C THR A 456 -28.42 -7.50 29.98
N LEU A 457 -28.57 -6.75 28.88
CA LEU A 457 -27.52 -5.88 28.35
C LEU A 457 -27.21 -4.72 29.30
N ALA A 458 -28.22 -4.09 29.90
CA ALA A 458 -28.01 -3.03 30.89
C ALA A 458 -27.24 -3.52 32.13
N SER A 459 -27.52 -4.74 32.58
CA SER A 459 -26.85 -5.39 33.69
C SER A 459 -25.38 -5.70 33.38
N LEU A 460 -25.11 -6.24 32.19
CA LEU A 460 -23.74 -6.48 31.71
C LEU A 460 -22.94 -5.17 31.63
N ARG A 461 -23.53 -4.10 31.10
CA ARG A 461 -22.88 -2.78 31.05
C ARG A 461 -22.54 -2.25 32.44
N ALA A 462 -23.43 -2.43 33.42
CA ALA A 462 -23.18 -2.01 34.80
C ALA A 462 -22.01 -2.78 35.45
N ILE A 463 -21.90 -4.09 35.20
CA ILE A 463 -20.80 -4.93 35.68
C ILE A 463 -19.47 -4.53 35.03
N LEU A 464 -19.48 -4.34 33.71
CA LEU A 464 -18.28 -3.95 32.96
C LEU A 464 -17.78 -2.55 33.37
N ALA A 465 -18.70 -1.60 33.59
CA ALA A 465 -18.35 -0.27 34.08
C ALA A 465 -17.75 -0.28 35.49
N GLY A 466 -18.22 -1.18 36.38
CA GLY A 466 -17.69 -1.34 37.73
C GLY A 466 -16.30 -2.00 37.80
N SER A 467 -15.90 -2.72 36.75
CA SER A 467 -14.60 -3.39 36.65
C SER A 467 -13.48 -2.52 36.05
N ALA A 468 -13.83 -1.33 35.55
CA ALA A 468 -12.90 -0.38 34.93
C ALA A 468 -12.36 0.71 35.89
N SER A 469 -12.75 0.67 37.17
CA SER A 469 -12.15 1.43 38.28
C SER A 469 -11.15 0.57 39.05
#